data_AF-A0A928PKN0-F1
#
_entry.id   AF-A0A928PKN0-F1
#
_cell.length_a   1.000
_cell.length_b   1.000
_cell.length_c   1.000
_cell.angle_alpha   90.00
_cell.angle_beta   90.00
_cell.angle_gamma   90.00
#
_symmetry.space_group_name_H-M   'P 1'
#
loop_
_entity.id
_entity.type
_entity.pdbx_description
1 polymer ?
#
loop_
_entity_poly.entity_id
_entity_poly.type
_entity_poly.pdbx_seq_one_letter_code
_entity_poly.pdbx_strand_id
1 'polypeptide(L)'
;MKKIISFILSIVLLFSVVSLNVSAQQEVDDYKSRLLNGIRDMETVIDLSEYKVSVEDVQNYVSFVFHQYPEYYYLNGITGGEKTQDGKVKSLNFGYDRAKKQMLEERAFMEAETDKVINKIGKNWTEAQKALYVHDWLDVNFMYDYDLFEAPGTENHDIVGFLRDKRGVCQSYAYTFMYVMHRLGMNAYYVVSEKDTHGWNVVQIDGNWYHVDVTNDDPILGYDYHYDYVGEVRHDKFLLSDSEIVADGSHDDFYIPEVEGIVCGEYKGNDSWRTATTAVHKVGDYWYYLDNSKDAGGFIRTKDFKTTEKLMDIGYYVEDWGFHGWVNGNSVQGGYFAGMFEYNGHLFFNTETNIYVYDSHHNVFKALPIDTPEGKVYYGLNMDGKKITYLASGVSLASGVVEGSYTLGVEILHLSTDWEIIKQPTETEEGLKVKYCFFCADVVEEQTIPSLSDFVLGDANGDGKSDTVDLAVLKLALAGLGEQLGLSMDFDANGKIDTVDLANLKLKLAGLSEK
;
A
#
# COMPACT_ATOMS: atom_id res chain seq x y z
N MET A 1 -38.66 23.57 -25.16
CA MET A 1 -39.68 23.22 -24.14
C MET A 1 -40.10 21.78 -24.36
N LYS A 2 -39.97 20.94 -23.33
CA LYS A 2 -39.91 19.47 -23.28
C LYS A 2 -38.49 18.88 -23.36
N LYS A 3 -38.16 18.11 -22.30
CA LYS A 3 -36.93 17.36 -21.97
C LYS A 3 -35.83 18.10 -21.17
N ILE A 4 -36.19 18.67 -20.02
CA ILE A 4 -35.29 18.82 -18.85
C ILE A 4 -36.11 18.44 -17.60
N ILE A 5 -36.42 17.16 -17.47
CA ILE A 5 -36.95 16.53 -16.24
C ILE A 5 -36.33 15.13 -16.24
N SER A 6 -35.09 14.98 -15.78
CA SER A 6 -34.46 13.70 -15.37
C SER A 6 -32.98 13.85 -14.92
N PHE A 7 -32.61 14.87 -14.14
CA PHE A 7 -31.21 15.00 -13.68
C PHE A 7 -31.03 15.49 -12.23
N ILE A 8 -32.05 15.39 -11.37
CA ILE A 8 -31.92 15.73 -9.93
C ILE A 8 -32.54 14.62 -9.06
N LEU A 9 -32.44 13.35 -9.48
CA LEU A 9 -32.87 12.22 -8.65
C LEU A 9 -31.88 11.04 -8.61
N SER A 10 -30.62 11.28 -8.98
CA SER A 10 -29.59 10.22 -9.05
C SER A 10 -28.31 10.51 -8.26
N ILE A 11 -28.28 11.56 -7.41
CA ILE A 11 -27.08 11.95 -6.63
C ILE A 11 -27.31 11.91 -5.10
N VAL A 12 -28.45 11.38 -4.64
CA VAL A 12 -28.74 11.21 -3.19
C VAL A 12 -28.90 9.73 -2.80
N LEU A 13 -28.39 8.80 -3.61
CA LEU A 13 -28.53 7.35 -3.40
C LEU A 13 -27.21 6.59 -3.62
N LEU A 14 -26.09 7.19 -3.23
CA LEU A 14 -24.74 6.61 -3.32
C LEU A 14 -23.92 6.74 -2.03
N PHE A 15 -24.58 6.96 -0.89
CA PHE A 15 -23.94 7.01 0.45
C PHE A 15 -24.49 5.95 1.42
N SER A 16 -24.96 4.81 0.91
CA SER A 16 -25.52 3.77 1.77
C SER A 16 -25.44 2.36 1.16
N VAL A 17 -24.30 1.96 0.60
CA VAL A 17 -24.02 0.53 0.37
C VAL A 17 -22.51 0.26 0.38
N VAL A 18 -21.84 0.53 1.50
CA VAL A 18 -20.71 -0.33 1.89
C VAL A 18 -21.33 -1.35 2.82
N SER A 19 -21.82 -2.44 2.22
CA SER A 19 -22.20 -3.64 2.94
C SER A 19 -20.93 -4.16 3.61
N LEU A 20 -20.79 -3.85 4.90
CA LEU A 20 -19.90 -4.55 5.80
C LEU A 20 -20.22 -6.04 5.71
N ASN A 21 -19.39 -6.80 5.02
CA ASN A 21 -19.25 -8.23 5.27
C ASN A 21 -18.49 -8.38 6.60
N VAL A 22 -19.14 -7.99 7.69
CA VAL A 22 -18.89 -8.61 8.99
C VAL A 22 -19.31 -10.05 8.79
N SER A 23 -18.36 -10.99 8.89
CA SER A 23 -18.69 -12.40 8.90
C SER A 23 -19.83 -12.63 9.90
N ALA A 24 -20.85 -13.36 9.47
CA ALA A 24 -22.13 -13.47 10.15
C ALA A 24 -22.01 -14.09 11.56
N GLN A 25 -21.66 -13.28 12.54
CA GLN A 25 -22.18 -13.38 13.89
C GLN A 25 -23.46 -12.55 13.88
N GLN A 26 -24.60 -13.23 13.86
CA GLN A 26 -25.92 -12.64 14.11
C GLN A 26 -25.81 -11.56 15.20
N GLU A 27 -26.17 -10.30 14.92
CA GLU A 27 -26.35 -9.27 15.95
C GLU A 27 -27.37 -9.80 16.97
N VAL A 28 -26.86 -10.42 18.03
CA VAL A 28 -27.63 -10.72 19.21
C VAL A 28 -27.80 -9.37 19.90
N ASP A 29 -29.04 -8.92 20.09
CA ASP A 29 -29.40 -7.83 21.00
C ASP A 29 -28.92 -8.17 22.41
N ASP A 30 -27.64 -7.92 22.69
CA ASP A 30 -27.00 -8.13 23.98
C ASP A 30 -26.40 -6.81 24.50
N TYR A 31 -26.14 -6.76 25.81
CA TYR A 31 -25.69 -5.55 26.51
C TYR A 31 -24.40 -4.97 25.90
N LYS A 32 -23.54 -5.84 25.34
CA LYS A 32 -22.29 -5.46 24.67
C LYS A 32 -22.54 -4.57 23.45
N SER A 33 -23.42 -5.00 22.55
CA SER A 33 -23.79 -4.23 21.35
C SER A 33 -24.42 -2.89 21.73
N ARG A 34 -25.30 -2.87 22.74
CA ARG A 34 -25.90 -1.62 23.24
C ARG A 34 -24.85 -0.65 23.80
N LEU A 35 -23.90 -1.17 24.58
CA LEU A 35 -22.84 -0.36 25.18
C LEU A 35 -21.92 0.22 24.12
N LEU A 36 -21.46 -0.62 23.19
CA LEU A 36 -20.59 -0.22 22.09
C LEU A 36 -21.26 0.82 21.20
N ASN A 37 -22.54 0.62 20.82
CA ASN A 37 -23.30 1.59 20.04
C ASN A 37 -23.47 2.93 20.79
N GLY A 38 -23.73 2.90 22.10
CA GLY A 38 -23.82 4.14 22.88
C GLY A 38 -22.49 4.90 22.98
N ILE A 39 -21.36 4.18 23.13
CA ILE A 39 -20.02 4.76 23.11
C ILE A 39 -19.72 5.35 21.73
N ARG A 40 -20.03 4.62 20.66
CA ARG A 40 -19.92 5.07 19.27
C ARG A 40 -20.75 6.33 19.01
N ASP A 41 -21.94 6.42 19.59
CA ASP A 41 -22.83 7.56 19.41
C ASP A 41 -22.54 8.69 20.42
N MET A 42 -21.50 8.51 21.25
CA MET A 42 -21.01 9.47 22.27
C MET A 42 -22.12 9.85 23.26
N GLU A 43 -22.88 8.85 23.72
CA GLU A 43 -23.92 9.01 24.73
C GLU A 43 -23.28 9.20 26.11
N THR A 44 -23.67 10.27 26.82
CA THR A 44 -23.19 10.50 28.19
C THR A 44 -23.90 9.63 29.23
N VAL A 45 -25.05 9.04 28.87
CA VAL A 45 -25.82 8.11 29.69
C VAL A 45 -26.31 6.96 28.81
N ILE A 46 -25.91 5.73 29.14
CA ILE A 46 -26.32 4.51 28.42
C ILE A 46 -27.23 3.70 29.33
N ASP A 47 -28.46 3.42 28.87
CA ASP A 47 -29.42 2.56 29.58
C ASP A 47 -29.15 1.09 29.27
N LEU A 48 -28.99 0.29 30.33
CA LEU A 48 -28.76 -1.16 30.29
C LEU A 48 -29.80 -1.94 31.11
N SER A 49 -30.87 -1.30 31.55
CA SER A 49 -31.85 -1.85 32.49
C SER A 49 -32.55 -3.12 31.97
N GLU A 50 -32.70 -3.25 30.65
CA GLU A 50 -33.34 -4.41 30.02
C GLU A 50 -32.46 -5.68 30.03
N TYR A 51 -31.13 -5.52 30.13
CA TYR A 51 -30.18 -6.63 29.98
C TYR A 51 -29.85 -7.35 31.30
N LYS A 52 -30.17 -6.76 32.46
CA LYS A 52 -29.95 -7.34 33.79
C LYS A 52 -28.50 -7.80 34.05
N VAL A 53 -27.56 -7.08 33.47
CA VAL A 53 -26.11 -7.37 33.51
C VAL A 53 -25.48 -6.99 34.86
N SER A 54 -24.45 -7.73 35.27
CA SER A 54 -23.71 -7.42 36.50
C SER A 54 -22.79 -6.22 36.31
N VAL A 55 -22.36 -5.59 37.40
CA VAL A 55 -21.41 -4.47 37.34
C VAL A 55 -20.06 -4.93 36.80
N GLU A 56 -19.60 -6.11 37.22
CA GLU A 56 -18.32 -6.70 36.82
C GLU A 56 -18.28 -6.98 35.31
N ASP A 57 -19.32 -7.62 34.76
CA ASP A 57 -19.38 -7.93 33.33
C ASP A 57 -19.34 -6.67 32.45
N VAL A 58 -19.93 -5.56 32.92
CA VAL A 58 -19.89 -4.29 32.20
C VAL A 58 -18.54 -3.60 32.37
N GLN A 59 -17.95 -3.62 33.57
CA GLN A 59 -16.60 -3.06 33.79
C GLN A 59 -15.57 -3.77 32.92
N ASN A 60 -15.60 -5.10 32.87
CA ASN A 60 -14.71 -5.90 32.02
C ASN A 60 -14.93 -5.56 30.55
N TYR A 61 -16.18 -5.43 30.10
CA TYR A 61 -16.44 -5.09 28.70
C TYR A 61 -16.06 -3.64 28.36
N VAL A 62 -16.22 -2.66 29.26
CA VAL A 62 -15.71 -1.29 29.04
C VAL A 62 -14.18 -1.28 28.98
N SER A 63 -13.50 -2.06 29.81
CA SER A 63 -12.04 -2.23 29.76
C SER A 63 -11.61 -2.84 28.42
N PHE A 64 -12.30 -3.87 27.95
CA PHE A 64 -12.11 -4.43 26.61
C PHE A 64 -12.31 -3.38 25.51
N VAL A 65 -13.36 -2.54 25.60
CA VAL A 65 -13.56 -1.44 24.63
C VAL A 65 -12.40 -0.45 24.66
N PHE A 66 -11.87 -0.14 25.85
CA PHE A 66 -10.77 0.79 26.02
C PHE A 66 -9.47 0.32 25.36
N HIS A 67 -9.10 -0.96 25.52
CA HIS A 67 -7.85 -1.50 24.97
C HIS A 67 -7.98 -2.00 23.52
N GLN A 68 -9.17 -2.45 23.12
CA GLN A 68 -9.36 -3.18 21.86
C GLN A 68 -10.15 -2.39 20.81
N TYR A 69 -10.65 -1.17 21.11
CA TYR A 69 -11.30 -0.28 20.13
C TYR A 69 -10.69 1.13 20.19
N PRO A 70 -9.51 1.32 19.57
CA PRO A 70 -8.70 2.52 19.70
C PRO A 70 -9.36 3.76 19.08
N GLU A 71 -10.38 3.60 18.23
CA GLU A 71 -11.20 4.71 17.73
C GLU A 71 -11.96 5.47 18.83
N TYR A 72 -12.06 4.91 20.04
CA TYR A 72 -12.68 5.53 21.20
C TYR A 72 -11.67 6.11 22.20
N TYR A 73 -10.46 6.47 21.77
CA TYR A 73 -9.40 7.05 22.60
C TYR A 73 -9.83 8.26 23.48
N TYR A 74 -10.89 8.99 23.09
CA TYR A 74 -11.48 10.10 23.83
C TYR A 74 -12.34 9.66 25.05
N LEU A 75 -12.54 8.35 25.25
CA LEU A 75 -13.33 7.78 26.34
C LEU A 75 -12.56 7.87 27.65
N ASN A 76 -13.05 8.67 28.59
CA ASN A 76 -12.48 8.82 29.94
C ASN A 76 -13.16 7.90 30.98
N GLY A 77 -13.68 6.76 30.52
CA GLY A 77 -14.30 5.73 31.34
C GLY A 77 -15.67 6.08 31.96
N ILE A 78 -16.07 5.25 32.92
CA ILE A 78 -17.35 5.35 33.64
C ILE A 78 -17.23 6.40 34.76
N THR A 79 -18.10 7.42 34.75
CA THR A 79 -18.11 8.50 35.75
C THR A 79 -19.21 8.34 36.82
N GLY A 80 -20.11 7.38 36.63
CA GLY A 80 -21.20 7.09 37.56
C GLY A 80 -22.21 6.13 36.95
N GLY A 81 -23.33 5.90 37.63
CA GLY A 81 -24.41 5.06 37.11
C GLY A 81 -25.48 4.77 38.16
N GLU A 82 -26.58 4.17 37.71
CA GLU A 82 -27.68 3.72 38.55
C GLU A 82 -27.77 2.19 38.56
N LYS A 83 -28.24 1.63 39.67
CA LYS A 83 -28.56 0.20 39.79
C LYS A 83 -30.06 0.01 39.95
N THR A 84 -30.55 -1.13 39.48
CA THR A 84 -31.89 -1.63 39.79
C THR A 84 -31.96 -2.11 41.24
N GLN A 85 -33.16 -2.39 41.74
CA GLN A 85 -33.36 -2.84 43.13
C GLN A 85 -32.69 -4.19 43.44
N ASP A 86 -32.55 -5.07 42.44
CA ASP A 86 -31.86 -6.36 42.51
C ASP A 86 -30.34 -6.25 42.27
N GLY A 87 -29.79 -5.03 42.22
CA GLY A 87 -28.36 -4.78 42.18
C GLY A 87 -27.71 -4.89 40.79
N LYS A 88 -28.52 -5.03 39.72
CA LYS A 88 -28.05 -5.02 38.33
C LYS A 88 -27.83 -3.61 37.82
N VAL A 89 -27.05 -3.46 36.74
CA VAL A 89 -26.82 -2.16 36.12
C VAL A 89 -28.10 -1.66 35.46
N LYS A 90 -28.57 -0.47 35.85
CA LYS A 90 -29.69 0.22 35.20
C LYS A 90 -29.18 1.17 34.12
N SER A 91 -28.21 2.01 34.46
CA SER A 91 -27.58 2.93 33.51
C SER A 91 -26.15 3.24 33.92
N LEU A 92 -25.33 3.65 32.95
CA LEU A 92 -23.97 4.13 33.15
C LEU A 92 -23.79 5.53 32.60
N ASN A 93 -23.05 6.35 33.33
CA ASN A 93 -22.61 7.65 32.89
C ASN A 93 -21.19 7.55 32.34
N PHE A 94 -20.94 8.13 31.17
CA PHE A 94 -19.63 8.11 30.52
C PHE A 94 -19.00 9.49 30.51
N GLY A 95 -17.70 9.53 30.81
CA GLY A 95 -16.85 10.70 30.67
C GLY A 95 -16.19 10.71 29.30
N TYR A 96 -16.09 11.90 28.70
CA TYR A 96 -15.36 12.15 27.47
C TYR A 96 -14.42 13.33 27.70
N ASP A 97 -13.17 13.22 27.22
CA ASP A 97 -12.13 14.24 27.41
C ASP A 97 -12.35 15.48 26.51
N ARG A 98 -13.17 15.34 25.46
CA ARG A 98 -13.40 16.34 24.41
C ARG A 98 -14.89 16.62 24.20
N ALA A 99 -15.20 17.75 23.57
CA ALA A 99 -16.56 18.08 23.18
C ALA A 99 -17.04 17.17 22.02
N LYS A 100 -18.32 16.79 22.02
CA LYS A 100 -18.93 15.91 20.99
C LYS A 100 -18.64 16.33 19.55
N LYS A 101 -18.66 17.64 19.29
CA LYS A 101 -18.33 18.17 17.96
C LYS A 101 -16.90 17.83 17.54
N GLN A 102 -15.92 18.02 18.43
CA GLN A 102 -14.51 17.73 18.17
C GLN A 102 -14.32 16.22 17.94
N MET A 103 -14.92 15.36 18.76
CA MET A 103 -14.83 13.90 18.59
C MET A 103 -15.36 13.44 17.22
N LEU A 104 -16.43 14.06 16.70
CA LEU A 104 -16.96 13.75 15.37
C LEU A 104 -16.02 14.21 14.24
N GLU A 105 -15.39 15.39 14.39
CA GLU A 105 -14.41 15.89 13.43
C GLU A 105 -13.15 15.01 13.41
N GLU A 106 -12.67 14.59 14.58
CA GLU A 106 -11.51 13.71 14.72
C GLU A 106 -11.78 12.29 14.20
N ARG A 107 -12.98 11.73 14.43
CA ARG A 107 -13.41 10.48 13.80
C ARG A 107 -13.40 10.58 12.28
N ALA A 108 -14.00 11.64 11.72
CA ALA A 108 -14.04 11.84 10.28
C ALA A 108 -12.63 11.98 9.66
N PHE A 109 -11.72 12.66 10.36
CA PHE A 109 -10.32 12.75 9.98
C PHE A 109 -9.64 11.37 9.98
N MET A 110 -9.77 10.60 11.07
CA MET A 110 -9.20 9.25 11.18
C MET A 110 -9.73 8.30 10.10
N GLU A 111 -11.04 8.32 9.84
CA GLU A 111 -11.66 7.55 8.76
C GLU A 111 -11.11 7.97 7.39
N ALA A 112 -11.02 9.28 7.12
CA ALA A 112 -10.50 9.79 5.84
C ALA A 112 -9.01 9.46 5.61
N GLU A 113 -8.17 9.51 6.65
CA GLU A 113 -6.76 9.13 6.53
C GLU A 113 -6.61 7.62 6.30
N THR A 114 -7.34 6.79 7.05
CA THR A 114 -7.29 5.32 6.87
C THR A 114 -7.97 4.84 5.59
N ASP A 115 -8.93 5.60 5.05
CA ASP A 115 -9.51 5.35 3.73
C ASP A 115 -8.45 5.44 2.61
N LYS A 116 -7.40 6.24 2.77
CA LYS A 116 -6.33 6.35 1.76
C LYS A 116 -5.58 5.03 1.57
N VAL A 117 -5.38 4.26 2.64
CA VAL A 117 -4.73 2.94 2.58
C VAL A 117 -5.74 1.84 2.24
N ILE A 118 -6.93 1.85 2.87
CA ILE A 118 -7.97 0.82 2.64
C ILE A 118 -8.44 0.80 1.18
N ASN A 119 -8.59 1.97 0.54
CA ASN A 119 -9.05 2.02 -0.86
C ASN A 119 -8.02 1.51 -1.87
N LYS A 120 -6.75 1.37 -1.48
CA LYS A 120 -5.70 0.75 -2.32
C LYS A 120 -5.67 -0.77 -2.19
N ILE A 121 -6.29 -1.32 -1.15
CA ILE A 121 -6.32 -2.76 -0.91
C ILE A 121 -7.29 -3.44 -1.87
N GLY A 122 -6.77 -4.39 -2.65
CA GLY A 122 -7.59 -5.17 -3.57
C GLY A 122 -8.62 -6.04 -2.84
N LYS A 123 -9.87 -6.01 -3.28
CA LYS A 123 -10.96 -6.83 -2.69
C LYS A 123 -10.67 -8.33 -2.67
N ASN A 124 -9.85 -8.80 -3.61
CA ASN A 124 -9.51 -10.21 -3.81
C ASN A 124 -8.19 -10.60 -3.12
N TRP A 125 -7.53 -9.68 -2.41
CA TRP A 125 -6.32 -9.99 -1.66
C TRP A 125 -6.65 -10.90 -0.48
N THR A 126 -5.71 -11.80 -0.16
CA THR A 126 -5.80 -12.66 1.03
C THR A 126 -5.68 -11.83 2.30
N GLU A 127 -6.12 -12.37 3.44
CA GLU A 127 -5.96 -11.69 4.74
C GLU A 127 -4.48 -11.36 5.02
N ALA A 128 -3.55 -12.26 4.74
CA ALA A 128 -2.12 -12.01 4.88
C ALA A 128 -1.63 -10.85 4.00
N GLN A 129 -2.10 -10.75 2.74
CA GLN A 129 -1.74 -9.66 1.84
C GLN A 129 -2.28 -8.30 2.31
N LYS A 130 -3.48 -8.29 2.88
CA LYS A 130 -4.07 -7.08 3.46
C LYS A 130 -3.28 -6.62 4.69
N ALA A 131 -2.97 -7.56 5.60
CA ALA A 131 -2.17 -7.27 6.78
C ALA A 131 -0.77 -6.76 6.41
N LEU A 132 -0.09 -7.40 5.45
CA LEU A 132 1.23 -6.98 4.95
C LEU A 132 1.19 -5.56 4.37
N TYR A 133 0.17 -5.24 3.57
CA TYR A 133 0.07 -3.92 2.97
C TYR A 133 -0.16 -2.80 4.01
N VAL A 134 -0.91 -3.09 5.07
CA VAL A 134 -1.16 -2.12 6.16
C VAL A 134 0.05 -1.98 7.07
N HIS A 135 0.73 -3.10 7.35
CA HIS A 135 2.03 -3.12 8.03
C HIS A 135 3.02 -2.19 7.32
N ASP A 136 3.28 -2.46 6.03
CA ASP A 136 4.25 -1.69 5.24
C ASP A 136 3.86 -0.22 5.09
N TRP A 137 2.54 0.07 5.03
CA TRP A 137 2.05 1.44 5.00
C TRP A 137 2.39 2.19 6.29
N LEU A 138 2.36 1.54 7.45
CA LEU A 138 2.72 2.17 8.71
C LEU A 138 4.22 2.48 8.74
N ASP A 139 5.08 1.51 8.44
CA ASP A 139 6.54 1.69 8.45
C ASP A 139 7.00 2.80 7.50
N VAL A 140 6.44 2.90 6.29
CA VAL A 140 6.91 3.90 5.33
C VAL A 140 6.31 5.31 5.50
N ASN A 141 5.30 5.50 6.35
CA ASN A 141 4.59 6.79 6.47
C ASN A 141 4.63 7.40 7.87
N PHE A 142 5.09 6.66 8.87
CA PHE A 142 5.11 7.07 10.26
C PHE A 142 6.50 6.81 10.84
N MET A 143 6.84 7.54 11.89
CA MET A 143 8.13 7.40 12.55
C MET A 143 7.97 7.28 14.05
N TYR A 144 8.78 6.42 14.66
CA TYR A 144 8.79 6.29 16.11
C TYR A 144 9.23 7.60 16.79
N ASP A 145 8.50 7.99 17.84
CA ASP A 145 8.80 9.18 18.62
C ASP A 145 9.72 8.86 19.80
N TYR A 146 11.02 9.16 19.63
CA TYR A 146 12.05 9.01 20.65
C TYR A 146 12.32 10.28 21.47
N ASP A 147 11.57 11.37 21.25
CA ASP A 147 11.73 12.62 22.02
C ASP A 147 11.39 12.42 23.54
N LEU A 148 10.99 11.20 23.91
CA LEU A 148 10.89 10.61 25.25
C LEU A 148 12.03 11.00 26.20
N PHE A 149 13.25 11.22 25.70
CA PHE A 149 14.39 11.58 26.54
C PHE A 149 14.40 13.05 26.99
N GLU A 150 13.86 13.97 26.19
CA GLU A 150 13.90 15.41 26.45
C GLU A 150 12.59 15.91 27.09
N ALA A 151 11.44 15.28 26.80
CA ALA A 151 10.14 15.65 27.38
C ALA A 151 9.14 14.48 27.46
N PRO A 152 9.25 13.59 28.46
CA PRO A 152 8.29 12.50 28.67
C PRO A 152 6.85 13.03 28.85
N GLY A 153 5.89 12.41 28.17
CA GLY A 153 4.46 12.74 28.24
C GLY A 153 3.97 13.68 27.14
N THR A 154 4.76 13.92 26.10
CA THR A 154 4.35 14.68 24.89
C THR A 154 4.08 13.79 23.68
N GLU A 155 4.38 12.51 23.80
CA GLU A 155 4.26 11.53 22.74
C GLU A 155 2.80 11.21 22.36
N ASN A 156 2.60 10.91 21.09
CA ASN A 156 1.30 10.51 20.57
C ASN A 156 1.04 9.02 20.83
N HIS A 157 0.21 8.78 21.84
CA HIS A 157 -0.32 7.46 22.19
C HIS A 157 -1.65 7.12 21.49
N ASP A 158 -2.31 8.14 20.92
CA ASP A 158 -3.60 7.99 20.26
C ASP A 158 -3.50 8.03 18.73
N ILE A 159 -4.46 7.35 18.09
CA ILE A 159 -4.52 7.21 16.63
C ILE A 159 -4.63 8.55 15.90
N VAL A 160 -5.33 9.55 16.45
CA VAL A 160 -5.55 10.83 15.77
C VAL A 160 -4.31 11.71 15.79
N GLY A 161 -3.61 11.76 16.93
CA GLY A 161 -2.29 12.39 17.05
C GLY A 161 -1.29 11.74 16.10
N PHE A 162 -1.21 10.41 16.11
CA PHE A 162 -0.32 9.65 15.24
C PHE A 162 -0.58 9.90 13.74
N LEU A 163 -1.85 9.80 13.30
CA LEU A 163 -2.25 10.08 11.92
C LEU A 163 -1.93 11.51 11.46
N ARG A 164 -2.02 12.48 12.38
CA ARG A 164 -1.81 13.92 12.12
C ARG A 164 -0.33 14.29 12.09
N ASP A 165 0.40 13.85 13.10
CA ASP A 165 1.78 14.29 13.34
C ASP A 165 2.80 13.36 12.65
N LYS A 166 2.33 12.21 12.16
CA LYS A 166 3.14 11.16 11.52
C LYS A 166 4.23 10.60 12.44
N ARG A 167 4.04 10.74 13.75
CA ARG A 167 4.97 10.33 14.79
C ARG A 167 4.23 9.84 16.03
N GLY A 168 4.74 8.77 16.65
CA GLY A 168 4.17 8.20 17.87
C GLY A 168 4.96 7.01 18.40
N VAL A 169 4.47 6.37 19.45
CA VAL A 169 5.13 5.22 20.11
C VAL A 169 4.43 3.90 19.79
N CYS A 170 4.93 2.79 20.34
CA CYS A 170 4.43 1.43 20.07
C CYS A 170 2.91 1.30 20.15
N GLN A 171 2.29 1.95 21.14
CA GLN A 171 0.84 1.94 21.29
C GLN A 171 0.10 2.53 20.08
N SER A 172 0.55 3.65 19.52
CA SER A 172 -0.18 4.29 18.41
C SER A 172 0.01 3.56 17.08
N TYR A 173 1.17 2.92 16.86
CA TYR A 173 1.35 1.96 15.77
C TYR A 173 0.36 0.80 15.89
N ALA A 174 0.35 0.14 17.05
CA ALA A 174 -0.47 -1.04 17.28
C ALA A 174 -1.98 -0.74 17.22
N TYR A 175 -2.39 0.42 17.72
CA TYR A 175 -3.76 0.90 17.63
C TYR A 175 -4.17 1.23 16.20
N THR A 176 -3.29 1.85 15.41
CA THR A 176 -3.60 2.17 14.02
C THR A 176 -3.68 0.92 13.16
N PHE A 177 -2.75 -0.02 13.32
CA PHE A 177 -2.81 -1.32 12.66
C PHE A 177 -4.11 -2.05 12.98
N MET A 178 -4.42 -2.21 14.27
CA MET A 178 -5.63 -2.88 14.75
C MET A 178 -6.91 -2.23 14.20
N TYR A 179 -7.00 -0.89 14.25
CA TYR A 179 -8.15 -0.17 13.71
C TYR A 179 -8.35 -0.44 12.22
N VAL A 180 -7.28 -0.39 11.42
CA VAL A 180 -7.37 -0.66 9.98
C VAL A 180 -7.74 -2.13 9.72
N MET A 181 -7.21 -3.09 10.50
CA MET A 181 -7.61 -4.51 10.42
C MET A 181 -9.11 -4.68 10.70
N HIS A 182 -9.63 -4.06 11.75
CA HIS A 182 -11.07 -4.12 12.07
C HIS A 182 -11.92 -3.51 10.95
N ARG A 183 -11.50 -2.39 10.36
CA ARG A 183 -12.17 -1.78 9.20
C ARG A 183 -12.16 -2.67 7.95
N LEU A 184 -11.16 -3.54 7.81
CA LEU A 184 -11.07 -4.56 6.76
C LEU A 184 -11.87 -5.83 7.07
N GLY A 185 -12.54 -5.88 8.23
CA GLY A 185 -13.31 -7.03 8.70
C GLY A 185 -12.46 -8.17 9.27
N MET A 186 -11.21 -7.87 9.64
CA MET A 186 -10.25 -8.83 10.19
C MET A 186 -10.20 -8.70 11.71
N ASN A 187 -10.03 -9.83 12.40
CA ASN A 187 -9.86 -9.83 13.85
C ASN A 187 -8.40 -9.52 14.20
N ALA A 188 -8.19 -8.50 15.03
CA ALA A 188 -6.90 -8.16 15.60
C ALA A 188 -7.08 -7.68 17.04
N TYR A 189 -6.09 -7.89 17.89
CA TYR A 189 -6.08 -7.44 19.27
C TYR A 189 -4.75 -6.79 19.64
N TYR A 190 -4.81 -5.84 20.56
CA TYR A 190 -3.66 -5.23 21.20
C TYR A 190 -3.07 -6.16 22.25
N VAL A 191 -1.76 -6.35 22.20
CA VAL A 191 -0.95 -7.17 23.11
C VAL A 191 -0.08 -6.24 23.94
N VAL A 192 0.12 -6.58 25.22
CA VAL A 192 0.99 -5.83 26.13
C VAL A 192 1.98 -6.78 26.77
N SER A 193 3.24 -6.33 26.88
CA SER A 193 4.21 -6.85 27.85
C SER A 193 4.56 -5.72 28.82
N GLU A 194 4.13 -5.88 30.08
CA GLU A 194 4.47 -4.92 31.14
C GLU A 194 5.97 -4.94 31.46
N LYS A 195 6.57 -6.13 31.37
CA LYS A 195 8.01 -6.33 31.59
C LYS A 195 8.84 -5.52 30.61
N ASP A 196 8.46 -5.55 29.33
CA ASP A 196 9.19 -4.85 28.27
C ASP A 196 8.68 -3.41 28.08
N THR A 197 7.60 -3.02 28.76
CA THR A 197 6.92 -1.73 28.55
C THR A 197 6.60 -1.51 27.06
N HIS A 198 6.10 -2.57 26.41
CA HIS A 198 5.87 -2.62 24.97
C HIS A 198 4.48 -3.13 24.65
N GLY A 199 3.93 -2.70 23.51
CA GLY A 199 2.67 -3.21 23.01
C GLY A 199 2.61 -3.25 21.50
N TRP A 200 2.01 -4.32 20.99
CA TRP A 200 1.93 -4.66 19.56
C TRP A 200 0.60 -5.36 19.27
N ASN A 201 0.49 -6.13 18.19
CA ASN A 201 -0.75 -6.82 17.84
C ASN A 201 -0.62 -8.34 17.70
N VAL A 202 -1.77 -9.01 17.86
CA VAL A 202 -2.04 -10.27 17.18
C VAL A 202 -3.13 -10.05 16.14
N VAL A 203 -3.07 -10.79 15.04
CA VAL A 203 -4.07 -10.77 13.95
C VAL A 203 -4.46 -12.19 13.56
N GLN A 204 -5.74 -12.40 13.25
CA GLN A 204 -6.24 -13.66 12.76
C GLN A 204 -6.16 -13.69 11.23
N ILE A 205 -5.45 -14.70 10.68
CA ILE A 205 -5.29 -14.96 9.25
C ILE A 205 -5.73 -16.39 8.98
N ASP A 206 -6.71 -16.57 8.10
CA ASP A 206 -7.28 -17.86 7.70
C ASP A 206 -7.65 -18.75 8.92
N GLY A 207 -8.17 -18.11 9.98
CA GLY A 207 -8.60 -18.74 11.22
C GLY A 207 -7.51 -18.98 12.28
N ASN A 208 -6.24 -18.71 11.99
CA ASN A 208 -5.12 -18.87 12.92
C ASN A 208 -4.59 -17.51 13.39
N TRP A 209 -4.04 -17.45 14.61
CA TRP A 209 -3.50 -16.23 15.20
C TRP A 209 -2.00 -16.10 14.98
N TYR A 210 -1.55 -14.85 14.78
CA TYR A 210 -0.14 -14.52 14.58
C TYR A 210 0.18 -13.16 15.20
N HIS A 211 1.39 -13.02 15.75
CA HIS A 211 1.92 -11.73 16.16
C HIS A 211 2.31 -10.87 14.97
N VAL A 212 2.07 -9.57 15.12
CA VAL A 212 2.52 -8.51 14.22
C VAL A 212 3.01 -7.34 15.09
N ASP A 213 4.29 -7.01 14.99
CA ASP A 213 4.86 -5.85 15.65
C ASP A 213 5.53 -4.90 14.67
N VAL A 214 4.70 -3.99 14.16
CA VAL A 214 5.08 -2.94 13.22
C VAL A 214 6.19 -2.04 13.80
N THR A 215 6.15 -1.77 15.11
CA THR A 215 7.11 -0.84 15.73
C THR A 215 8.53 -1.37 15.77
N ASN A 216 8.71 -2.67 15.98
CA ASN A 216 10.04 -3.28 15.96
C ASN A 216 10.50 -3.64 14.54
N ASP A 217 9.60 -3.65 13.57
CA ASP A 217 9.91 -3.75 12.14
C ASP A 217 10.21 -2.36 11.51
N ASP A 218 9.80 -1.26 12.14
CA ASP A 218 10.15 0.13 11.78
C ASP A 218 11.67 0.41 12.01
N PRO A 219 12.45 0.63 10.93
CA PRO A 219 13.90 0.70 10.97
C PRO A 219 14.42 2.10 11.37
N ILE A 220 15.07 2.19 12.53
CA ILE A 220 15.60 3.46 13.04
C ILE A 220 17.09 3.65 12.76
N LEU A 221 17.50 4.88 12.41
CA LEU A 221 18.91 5.24 12.24
C LEU A 221 19.66 5.16 13.58
N GLY A 222 20.42 4.08 13.79
CA GLY A 222 21.03 3.71 15.08
C GLY A 222 22.04 4.69 15.72
N TYR A 223 22.30 5.87 15.14
CA TYR A 223 23.16 6.91 15.72
C TYR A 223 22.39 8.17 16.16
N ASP A 224 21.18 8.36 15.62
CA ASP A 224 20.31 9.49 15.91
C ASP A 224 18.86 8.99 15.90
N TYR A 225 18.35 8.69 17.09
CA TYR A 225 17.00 8.17 17.32
C TYR A 225 15.89 9.14 16.83
N HIS A 226 16.23 10.32 16.33
CA HIS A 226 15.28 11.27 15.76
C HIS A 226 15.02 11.08 14.25
N TYR A 227 15.65 10.09 13.60
CA TYR A 227 15.50 9.84 12.16
C TYR A 227 15.27 8.34 11.82
N ASP A 228 14.37 8.13 10.86
CA ASP A 228 14.03 6.83 10.26
C ASP A 228 14.77 6.63 8.90
N TYR A 229 15.03 5.37 8.54
CA TYR A 229 15.56 4.97 7.25
C TYR A 229 14.50 5.14 6.16
N VAL A 230 14.52 6.30 5.48
CA VAL A 230 13.55 6.66 4.44
C VAL A 230 13.31 5.53 3.41
N GLY A 231 12.13 4.90 3.53
CA GLY A 231 11.63 3.87 2.62
C GLY A 231 12.07 2.43 2.95
N GLU A 232 12.77 2.21 4.07
CA GLU A 232 13.08 0.89 4.62
C GLU A 232 11.87 0.33 5.36
N VAL A 233 11.67 -0.97 5.20
CA VAL A 233 10.63 -1.74 5.88
C VAL A 233 11.26 -3.08 6.21
N ARG A 234 11.06 -3.57 7.43
CA ARG A 234 11.45 -4.92 7.82
C ARG A 234 10.21 -5.75 8.07
N HIS A 235 10.39 -7.05 8.21
CA HIS A 235 9.30 -8.01 8.45
C HIS A 235 9.72 -9.12 9.40
N ASP A 236 10.66 -8.80 10.29
CA ASP A 236 11.23 -9.71 11.28
C ASP A 236 10.18 -10.11 12.31
N LYS A 237 9.22 -9.22 12.61
CA LYS A 237 8.15 -9.39 13.59
C LYS A 237 6.76 -9.52 12.98
N PHE A 238 6.67 -9.75 11.67
CA PHE A 238 5.41 -9.99 10.95
C PHE A 238 5.03 -11.48 10.90
N LEU A 239 3.79 -11.80 11.25
CA LEU A 239 3.19 -13.14 11.25
C LEU A 239 4.00 -14.21 12.00
N LEU A 240 4.39 -13.92 13.24
CA LEU A 240 5.14 -14.84 14.11
C LEU A 240 4.24 -15.66 15.04
N SER A 241 4.68 -16.86 15.39
CA SER A 241 4.13 -17.65 16.50
C SER A 241 4.57 -17.13 17.88
N ASP A 242 3.93 -17.61 18.95
CA ASP A 242 4.33 -17.29 20.33
C ASP A 242 5.81 -17.68 20.59
N SER A 243 6.29 -18.77 20.01
CA SER A 243 7.68 -19.21 20.18
C SER A 243 8.69 -18.39 19.40
N GLU A 244 8.29 -17.82 18.26
CA GLU A 244 9.16 -17.02 17.40
C GLU A 244 9.28 -15.59 17.93
N ILE A 245 8.18 -14.97 18.37
CA ILE A 245 8.19 -13.59 18.86
C ILE A 245 9.10 -13.42 20.08
N VAL A 246 9.17 -14.45 20.94
CA VAL A 246 10.00 -14.45 22.17
C VAL A 246 11.44 -14.93 21.98
N ALA A 247 11.81 -15.38 20.78
CA ALA A 247 13.03 -16.15 20.55
C ALA A 247 14.32 -15.35 20.79
N ASP A 248 14.28 -14.03 20.65
CA ASP A 248 15.42 -13.13 20.88
C ASP A 248 15.53 -12.61 22.33
N GLY A 249 14.62 -13.05 23.20
CA GLY A 249 14.58 -12.65 24.62
C GLY A 249 13.80 -11.35 24.90
N SER A 250 13.07 -10.83 23.92
CA SER A 250 12.08 -9.76 24.05
C SER A 250 10.64 -10.29 23.86
N HIS A 251 9.62 -9.46 24.04
CA HIS A 251 8.20 -9.79 23.90
C HIS A 251 7.72 -10.92 24.82
N ASP A 252 8.41 -11.17 25.94
CA ASP A 252 7.97 -12.19 26.89
C ASP A 252 6.97 -11.62 27.90
N ASP A 253 6.37 -12.52 28.69
CA ASP A 253 5.34 -12.17 29.69
C ASP A 253 4.16 -11.36 29.13
N PHE A 254 3.81 -11.64 27.87
CA PHE A 254 2.77 -10.91 27.17
C PHE A 254 1.37 -11.43 27.51
N TYR A 255 0.39 -10.54 27.45
CA TYR A 255 -1.02 -10.89 27.53
C TYR A 255 -1.87 -9.96 26.65
N ILE A 256 -3.10 -10.38 26.37
CA ILE A 256 -4.08 -9.58 25.64
C ILE A 256 -5.11 -9.07 26.66
N PRO A 257 -5.21 -7.75 26.90
CA PRO A 257 -6.17 -7.21 27.85
C PRO A 257 -7.59 -7.68 27.56
N GLU A 258 -8.24 -8.27 28.57
CA GLU A 258 -9.61 -8.79 28.53
C GLU A 258 -9.90 -9.92 27.51
N VAL A 259 -8.86 -10.56 26.96
CA VAL A 259 -9.00 -11.68 26.02
C VAL A 259 -8.14 -12.86 26.47
N GLU A 260 -8.77 -14.03 26.58
CA GLU A 260 -8.10 -15.27 26.98
C GLU A 260 -8.11 -16.30 25.84
N GLY A 261 -7.14 -17.23 25.87
CA GLY A 261 -7.16 -18.43 25.04
C GLY A 261 -6.69 -18.26 23.59
N ILE A 262 -6.11 -17.11 23.25
CA ILE A 262 -5.39 -16.92 21.98
C ILE A 262 -3.98 -17.51 22.11
N VAL A 263 -3.58 -18.27 21.11
CA VAL A 263 -2.24 -18.88 20.97
C VAL A 263 -1.82 -18.71 19.52
N CYS A 264 -0.66 -18.09 19.28
CA CYS A 264 -0.17 -17.88 17.92
C CYS A 264 0.62 -19.09 17.43
N GLY A 265 0.19 -19.65 16.29
CA GLY A 265 0.81 -20.82 15.66
C GLY A 265 1.87 -20.43 14.63
N GLU A 266 2.68 -21.40 14.20
CA GLU A 266 3.64 -21.18 13.11
C GLU A 266 2.92 -20.82 11.80
N TYR A 267 3.37 -19.75 11.14
CA TYR A 267 2.83 -19.36 9.84
C TYR A 267 3.23 -20.37 8.76
N LYS A 268 2.25 -20.91 8.04
CA LYS A 268 2.42 -21.91 6.97
C LYS A 268 2.10 -21.37 5.58
N GLY A 269 1.76 -20.09 5.49
CA GLY A 269 1.59 -19.41 4.22
C GLY A 269 2.93 -19.07 3.60
N ASN A 270 2.90 -18.33 2.50
CA ASN A 270 4.13 -17.93 1.82
C ASN A 270 4.69 -16.66 2.47
N ASP A 271 5.99 -16.66 2.64
CA ASP A 271 6.74 -15.71 3.45
C ASP A 271 7.94 -15.13 2.69
N SER A 272 7.92 -15.16 1.35
CA SER A 272 9.00 -14.58 0.54
C SER A 272 9.15 -13.07 0.70
N TRP A 273 8.18 -12.41 1.35
CA TRP A 273 8.25 -11.01 1.77
C TRP A 273 9.16 -10.81 2.99
N ARG A 274 9.49 -11.85 3.79
CA ARG A 274 10.35 -11.72 4.99
C ARG A 274 11.73 -11.15 4.71
N THR A 275 12.23 -11.33 3.50
CA THR A 275 13.53 -10.85 3.06
C THR A 275 13.44 -9.52 2.32
N ALA A 276 12.23 -8.98 2.13
CA ALA A 276 12.05 -7.65 1.59
C ALA A 276 12.63 -6.63 2.56
N THR A 277 13.29 -5.61 2.01
CA THR A 277 13.79 -4.46 2.78
C THR A 277 13.02 -3.19 2.45
N THR A 278 11.94 -3.31 1.67
CA THR A 278 11.06 -2.22 1.26
C THR A 278 9.62 -2.67 1.40
N ALA A 279 8.71 -1.70 1.47
CA ALA A 279 7.29 -1.97 1.28
C ALA A 279 7.04 -2.81 0.02
N VAL A 280 6.11 -3.76 0.12
CA VAL A 280 5.72 -4.64 -0.97
C VAL A 280 4.57 -4.02 -1.75
N HIS A 281 4.80 -3.71 -3.02
CA HIS A 281 3.85 -2.97 -3.86
C HIS A 281 3.11 -3.87 -4.83
N LYS A 282 1.77 -3.80 -4.84
CA LYS A 282 0.94 -4.46 -5.87
C LYS A 282 0.82 -3.57 -7.11
N VAL A 283 1.30 -4.05 -8.26
CA VAL A 283 1.09 -3.40 -9.56
C VAL A 283 0.64 -4.43 -10.59
N GLY A 284 -0.51 -4.19 -11.23
CA GLY A 284 -1.13 -5.15 -12.14
C GLY A 284 -1.33 -6.51 -11.48
N ASP A 285 -0.84 -7.57 -12.11
CA ASP A 285 -0.95 -8.96 -11.61
C ASP A 285 0.14 -9.35 -10.60
N TYR A 286 1.18 -8.53 -10.43
CA TYR A 286 2.33 -8.88 -9.60
C TYR A 286 2.41 -8.03 -8.32
N TRP A 287 3.16 -8.55 -7.37
CA TRP A 287 3.72 -7.87 -6.20
C TRP A 287 5.20 -7.67 -6.45
N TYR A 288 5.73 -6.55 -5.97
CA TYR A 288 7.10 -6.13 -6.19
C TYR A 288 7.73 -5.65 -4.90
N TYR A 289 8.99 -6.00 -4.67
CA TYR A 289 9.77 -5.61 -3.51
C TYR A 289 11.26 -5.65 -3.85
N LEU A 290 12.06 -4.92 -3.08
CA LEU A 290 13.51 -5.09 -3.11
C LEU A 290 13.90 -6.05 -2.01
N ASP A 291 14.72 -7.02 -2.36
CA ASP A 291 15.36 -7.93 -1.44
C ASP A 291 16.85 -7.56 -1.44
N ASN A 292 17.42 -7.31 -0.26
CA ASN A 292 18.86 -7.03 -0.11
C ASN A 292 19.59 -8.20 0.56
N SER A 293 18.99 -9.38 0.67
CA SER A 293 19.67 -10.57 1.19
C SER A 293 20.75 -11.05 0.23
N LYS A 294 21.78 -11.69 0.80
CA LYS A 294 22.95 -12.20 0.06
C LYS A 294 22.59 -13.17 -1.08
N ASP A 295 21.55 -13.98 -0.89
CA ASP A 295 21.19 -15.08 -1.78
C ASP A 295 20.05 -14.73 -2.77
N ALA A 296 19.24 -13.71 -2.46
CA ALA A 296 18.10 -13.28 -3.29
C ALA A 296 18.15 -11.79 -3.71
N GLY A 297 19.25 -11.10 -3.42
CA GLY A 297 19.47 -9.68 -3.68
C GLY A 297 19.01 -9.23 -5.08
N GLY A 298 18.03 -8.33 -5.13
CA GLY A 298 17.45 -7.86 -6.39
C GLY A 298 16.12 -7.14 -6.29
N PHE A 299 15.70 -6.61 -7.44
CA PHE A 299 14.33 -6.19 -7.69
C PHE A 299 13.50 -7.44 -8.00
N ILE A 300 12.62 -7.81 -7.08
CA ILE A 300 11.86 -9.05 -7.13
C ILE A 300 10.42 -8.77 -7.51
N ARG A 301 9.83 -9.67 -8.30
CA ARG A 301 8.38 -9.76 -8.48
C ARG A 301 7.83 -11.14 -8.15
N THR A 302 6.58 -11.21 -7.75
CA THR A 302 5.85 -12.46 -7.51
C THR A 302 4.35 -12.29 -7.76
N LYS A 303 3.65 -13.36 -8.16
CA LYS A 303 2.17 -13.32 -8.24
C LYS A 303 1.50 -13.71 -6.93
N ASP A 304 2.15 -14.57 -6.15
CA ASP A 304 1.54 -15.33 -5.06
C ASP A 304 2.44 -15.50 -3.83
N PHE A 305 3.64 -14.91 -3.85
CA PHE A 305 4.70 -15.10 -2.86
C PHE A 305 5.25 -16.54 -2.76
N LYS A 306 4.83 -17.46 -3.64
CA LYS A 306 5.39 -18.82 -3.76
C LYS A 306 6.53 -18.85 -4.75
N THR A 307 6.29 -18.20 -5.89
CA THR A 307 7.24 -18.14 -6.99
C THR A 307 7.71 -16.71 -7.16
N THR A 308 9.01 -16.50 -7.01
CA THR A 308 9.65 -15.20 -7.16
C THR A 308 10.45 -15.18 -8.45
N GLU A 309 10.52 -14.01 -9.08
CA GLU A 309 11.34 -13.73 -10.25
C GLU A 309 12.17 -12.49 -9.96
N LYS A 310 13.49 -12.61 -10.10
CA LYS A 310 14.40 -11.47 -10.03
C LYS A 310 14.51 -10.80 -11.39
N LEU A 311 14.14 -9.51 -11.45
CA LEU A 311 14.17 -8.72 -12.68
C LEU A 311 15.47 -7.94 -12.86
N MET A 312 16.12 -7.57 -11.77
CA MET A 312 17.35 -6.78 -11.79
C MET A 312 18.18 -7.07 -10.54
N ASP A 313 19.49 -7.18 -10.70
CA ASP A 313 20.44 -7.11 -9.57
C ASP A 313 20.61 -5.64 -9.17
N ILE A 314 20.39 -5.33 -7.89
CA ILE A 314 20.42 -3.94 -7.38
C ILE A 314 21.69 -3.58 -6.61
N GLY A 315 22.65 -4.51 -6.51
CA GLY A 315 23.92 -4.28 -5.80
C GLY A 315 23.86 -4.67 -4.32
N TYR A 316 25.03 -4.62 -3.66
CA TYR A 316 25.46 -5.50 -2.55
C TYR A 316 24.97 -5.11 -1.14
N TYR A 317 24.80 -6.15 -0.30
CA TYR A 317 24.72 -6.14 1.18
C TYR A 317 26.09 -6.44 1.78
N VAL A 318 26.59 -5.61 2.70
CA VAL A 318 27.83 -5.91 3.44
C VAL A 318 27.56 -7.06 4.43
N GLU A 319 28.29 -8.16 4.24
CA GLU A 319 28.07 -9.53 4.74
C GLU A 319 27.86 -9.78 6.24
N ASP A 320 27.84 -8.80 7.13
CA ASP A 320 27.79 -9.07 8.56
C ASP A 320 26.61 -8.35 9.23
N TRP A 321 25.82 -9.13 9.95
CA TRP A 321 25.12 -8.75 11.18
C TRP A 321 26.11 -8.22 12.24
N GLY A 322 26.92 -7.23 11.88
CA GLY A 322 28.19 -6.96 12.52
C GLY A 322 28.94 -5.77 11.97
N PHE A 323 28.25 -4.65 11.70
CA PHE A 323 28.90 -3.34 11.76
C PHE A 323 28.43 -2.58 13.00
N HIS A 324 28.87 -3.04 14.17
CA HIS A 324 29.00 -2.19 15.35
C HIS A 324 30.27 -1.34 15.18
N GLY A 325 30.19 -0.29 14.35
CA GLY A 325 31.24 0.69 14.22
C GLY A 325 31.11 1.77 15.29
N TRP A 326 32.15 1.96 16.11
CA TRP A 326 32.21 3.08 17.05
C TRP A 326 32.79 4.31 16.34
N VAL A 327 31.95 5.29 16.08
CA VAL A 327 32.42 6.67 15.83
C VAL A 327 32.14 7.41 17.13
N ASN A 328 33.10 8.17 17.67
CA ASN A 328 32.93 9.04 18.85
C ASN A 328 32.20 8.47 20.10
N GLY A 329 32.13 7.15 20.28
CA GLY A 329 31.42 6.56 21.42
C GLY A 329 29.96 6.18 21.18
N ASN A 330 29.41 6.35 19.97
CA ASN A 330 28.09 5.79 19.62
C ASN A 330 28.20 4.77 18.47
N SER A 331 27.21 3.89 18.35
CA SER A 331 27.11 2.82 17.35
C SER A 331 26.57 3.34 16.01
N VAL A 332 27.35 3.26 14.92
CA VAL A 332 26.85 3.54 13.56
C VAL A 332 26.52 2.23 12.84
N GLN A 333 25.30 2.09 12.31
CA GLN A 333 24.96 1.06 11.32
C GLN A 333 25.34 1.56 9.91
N GLY A 334 26.05 0.74 9.12
CA GLY A 334 26.52 1.10 7.79
C GLY A 334 26.22 0.02 6.74
N GLY A 335 25.46 0.39 5.71
CA GLY A 335 25.14 -0.45 4.54
C GLY A 335 24.25 0.32 3.56
N TYR A 336 24.42 0.12 2.25
CA TYR A 336 23.58 0.73 1.21
C TYR A 336 22.12 0.29 1.39
N PHE A 337 21.20 1.25 1.48
CA PHE A 337 19.78 0.99 1.58
C PHE A 337 19.01 1.55 0.36
N ALA A 338 18.09 0.75 -0.16
CA ALA A 338 17.28 1.07 -1.33
C ALA A 338 15.81 1.19 -0.93
N GLY A 339 15.21 2.36 -1.13
CA GLY A 339 13.78 2.54 -0.95
C GLY A 339 13.01 2.25 -2.23
N MET A 340 11.72 1.94 -2.10
CA MET A 340 10.82 1.78 -3.25
C MET A 340 9.41 2.29 -2.95
N PHE A 341 8.81 2.99 -3.91
CA PHE A 341 7.42 3.43 -3.85
C PHE A 341 6.69 3.26 -5.19
N GLU A 342 5.36 3.21 -5.13
CA GLU A 342 4.46 3.17 -6.28
C GLU A 342 3.85 4.57 -6.54
N TYR A 343 3.84 4.99 -7.80
CA TYR A 343 3.11 6.16 -8.26
C TYR A 343 2.56 5.95 -9.67
N ASN A 344 1.24 6.13 -9.84
CA ASN A 344 0.51 5.98 -11.11
C ASN A 344 0.75 4.63 -11.82
N GLY A 345 0.89 3.54 -11.06
CA GLY A 345 1.15 2.20 -11.60
C GLY A 345 2.60 1.95 -12.02
N HIS A 346 3.50 2.86 -11.69
CA HIS A 346 4.95 2.73 -11.90
C HIS A 346 5.68 2.60 -10.58
N LEU A 347 6.76 1.80 -10.58
CA LEU A 347 7.57 1.57 -9.40
C LEU A 347 8.86 2.38 -9.50
N PHE A 348 9.16 3.11 -8.44
CA PHE A 348 10.35 3.93 -8.33
C PHE A 348 11.25 3.36 -7.26
N PHE A 349 12.53 3.17 -7.56
CA PHE A 349 13.50 2.66 -6.61
C PHE A 349 14.88 3.24 -6.88
N ASN A 350 15.76 3.26 -5.88
CA ASN A 350 17.15 3.64 -6.08
C ASN A 350 18.05 2.39 -6.15
N THR A 351 19.14 2.51 -6.90
CA THR A 351 20.40 1.77 -6.70
C THR A 351 21.42 2.71 -6.05
N GLU A 352 22.66 2.28 -5.81
CA GLU A 352 23.73 3.16 -5.32
C GLU A 352 23.98 4.38 -6.23
N THR A 353 23.78 4.22 -7.54
CA THR A 353 24.18 5.21 -8.56
C THR A 353 23.03 5.88 -9.27
N ASN A 354 21.81 5.35 -9.21
CA ASN A 354 20.68 5.83 -10.00
C ASN A 354 19.36 5.73 -9.23
N ILE A 355 18.41 6.60 -9.57
CA ILE A 355 17.00 6.37 -9.27
C ILE A 355 16.36 5.86 -10.57
N TYR A 356 15.66 4.74 -10.50
CA TYR A 356 14.97 4.12 -11.61
C TYR A 356 13.46 4.28 -11.48
N VAL A 357 12.79 4.32 -12.63
CA VAL A 357 11.39 3.95 -12.76
C VAL A 357 11.29 2.64 -13.54
N TYR A 358 10.46 1.72 -13.05
CA TYR A 358 10.11 0.48 -13.72
C TYR A 358 8.69 0.59 -14.31
N ASP A 359 8.61 0.43 -15.63
CA ASP A 359 7.36 0.31 -16.35
C ASP A 359 6.99 -1.18 -16.51
N SER A 360 6.00 -1.60 -15.72
CA SER A 360 5.53 -2.99 -15.68
C SER A 360 4.83 -3.44 -16.96
N HIS A 361 4.30 -2.52 -17.78
CA HIS A 361 3.60 -2.85 -19.02
C HIS A 361 4.57 -3.31 -20.11
N HIS A 362 5.71 -2.61 -20.21
CA HIS A 362 6.73 -2.88 -21.23
C HIS A 362 7.91 -3.68 -20.67
N ASN A 363 7.95 -3.89 -19.35
CA ASN A 363 9.04 -4.54 -18.63
C ASN A 363 10.40 -3.85 -18.85
N VAL A 364 10.42 -2.52 -18.70
CA VAL A 364 11.60 -1.68 -18.94
C VAL A 364 11.93 -0.84 -17.71
N PHE A 365 13.23 -0.76 -17.40
CA PHE A 365 13.79 0.15 -16.41
C PHE A 365 14.31 1.41 -17.10
N LYS A 366 13.95 2.60 -16.60
CA LYS A 366 14.44 3.89 -17.09
C LYS A 366 15.08 4.63 -15.91
N ALA A 367 16.36 5.00 -16.05
CA ALA A 367 17.02 5.86 -15.05
C ALA A 367 16.44 7.27 -15.14
N LEU A 368 16.12 7.88 -14.00
CA LEU A 368 15.74 9.28 -13.93
C LEU A 368 16.96 10.16 -14.17
N PRO A 369 16.81 11.30 -14.86
CA PRO A 369 17.89 12.26 -15.09
C PRO A 369 18.14 13.10 -13.82
N ILE A 370 18.42 12.42 -12.71
CA ILE A 370 18.73 13.01 -11.41
C ILE A 370 20.19 12.65 -11.13
N ASP A 371 21.02 13.67 -10.95
CA ASP A 371 22.43 13.49 -10.61
C ASP A 371 22.59 13.37 -9.09
N THR A 372 23.24 12.29 -8.65
CA THR A 372 23.71 12.19 -7.28
C THR A 372 24.79 13.26 -7.07
N PRO A 373 24.82 13.95 -5.91
CA PRO A 373 25.91 14.86 -5.60
C PRO A 373 27.28 14.18 -5.74
N GLU A 374 28.28 14.92 -6.22
CA GLU A 374 29.63 14.40 -6.46
C GLU A 374 30.21 13.74 -5.19
N GLY A 375 30.73 12.51 -5.34
CA GLY A 375 31.30 11.74 -4.24
C GLY A 375 30.28 11.08 -3.31
N LYS A 376 28.99 11.07 -3.67
CA LYS A 376 27.92 10.42 -2.91
C LYS A 376 27.25 9.28 -3.69
N VAL A 377 26.58 8.41 -2.93
CA VAL A 377 25.64 7.39 -3.42
C VAL A 377 24.23 7.72 -2.93
N TYR A 378 23.20 7.25 -3.65
CA TYR A 378 21.83 7.30 -3.14
C TYR A 378 21.68 6.36 -1.93
N TYR A 379 20.83 6.75 -0.99
CA TYR A 379 20.67 6.07 0.29
C TYR A 379 19.23 6.27 0.79
N GLY A 380 18.33 5.35 0.47
CA GLY A 380 16.90 5.50 0.75
C GLY A 380 16.16 6.40 -0.24
N LEU A 381 14.87 6.10 -0.39
CA LEU A 381 13.97 6.72 -1.35
C LEU A 381 12.53 6.55 -0.87
N ASN A 382 11.78 7.64 -0.80
CA ASN A 382 10.34 7.61 -0.54
C ASN A 382 9.65 8.75 -1.31
N MET A 383 8.33 8.77 -1.27
CA MET A 383 7.52 9.83 -1.85
C MET A 383 6.54 10.40 -0.82
N ASP A 384 6.61 11.71 -0.62
CA ASP A 384 5.63 12.45 0.17
C ASP A 384 4.79 13.34 -0.76
N GLY A 385 3.50 12.98 -0.92
CA GLY A 385 2.58 13.65 -1.83
C GLY A 385 3.04 13.57 -3.29
N LYS A 386 3.62 14.67 -3.80
CA LYS A 386 4.17 14.78 -5.17
C LYS A 386 5.67 15.03 -5.18
N LYS A 387 6.35 14.74 -4.06
CA LYS A 387 7.77 15.00 -3.91
C LYS A 387 8.50 13.70 -3.66
N ILE A 388 9.47 13.42 -4.52
CA ILE A 388 10.44 12.35 -4.28
C ILE A 388 11.44 12.87 -3.26
N THR A 389 11.59 12.13 -2.17
CA THR A 389 12.62 12.37 -1.17
C THR A 389 13.64 11.24 -1.29
N TYR A 390 14.91 11.60 -1.41
CA TYR A 390 16.02 10.65 -1.41
C TYR A 390 17.13 11.18 -0.52
N LEU A 391 17.86 10.28 0.13
CA LEU A 391 19.07 10.67 0.85
C LEU A 391 20.29 10.37 0.00
N ALA A 392 21.37 11.12 0.23
CA ALA A 392 22.67 10.79 -0.35
C ALA A 392 23.75 10.84 0.73
N SER A 393 24.61 9.83 0.74
CA SER A 393 25.71 9.68 1.69
C SER A 393 27.04 9.49 0.95
N GLY A 394 28.14 9.91 1.57
CA GLY A 394 29.48 9.73 1.01
C GLY A 394 29.83 8.25 0.86
N VAL A 395 30.68 7.91 -0.12
CA VAL A 395 31.10 6.52 -0.43
C VAL A 395 31.86 5.83 0.73
N SER A 396 32.19 6.56 1.81
CA SER A 396 32.75 5.97 3.02
C SER A 396 31.65 5.20 3.77
N LEU A 397 31.50 3.92 3.42
CA LEU A 397 30.66 2.90 4.06
C LEU A 397 30.83 2.81 5.59
N ALA A 398 31.84 3.46 6.16
CA ALA A 398 32.18 3.45 7.58
C ALA A 398 31.48 4.53 8.42
N SER A 399 30.79 5.51 7.83
CA SER A 399 30.26 6.63 8.61
C SER A 399 28.75 6.65 8.79
N GLY A 400 27.93 5.98 7.95
CA GLY A 400 26.46 5.97 8.09
C GLY A 400 25.82 7.37 8.23
N VAL A 401 26.59 8.43 7.97
CA VAL A 401 26.15 9.81 8.12
C VAL A 401 25.37 10.11 6.85
N VAL A 402 24.07 10.29 6.99
CA VAL A 402 23.26 10.94 5.96
C VAL A 402 23.84 12.35 5.77
N GLU A 403 24.54 12.57 4.67
CA GLU A 403 25.19 13.85 4.40
C GLU A 403 24.22 14.88 3.81
N GLY A 404 23.01 14.46 3.44
CA GLY A 404 21.95 15.35 2.99
C GLY A 404 20.68 14.58 2.64
N SER A 405 19.54 15.20 2.95
CA SER A 405 18.22 14.86 2.41
C SER A 405 17.91 15.80 1.25
N TYR A 406 17.44 15.22 0.14
CA TYR A 406 17.15 15.93 -1.09
C TYR A 406 15.69 15.66 -1.48
N THR A 407 15.04 16.69 -2.03
CA THR A 407 13.63 16.60 -2.42
C THR A 407 13.44 17.16 -3.81
N LEU A 408 12.69 16.44 -4.65
CA LEU A 408 12.38 16.82 -6.02
C LEU A 408 10.87 16.71 -6.26
N GLY A 409 10.23 17.79 -6.70
CA GLY A 409 8.84 17.72 -7.16
C GLY A 409 8.74 16.88 -8.43
N VAL A 410 7.85 15.90 -8.48
CA VAL A 410 7.71 15.06 -9.68
C VAL A 410 7.19 15.84 -10.88
N GLU A 411 6.51 16.96 -10.66
CA GLU A 411 5.99 17.81 -11.73
C GLU A 411 7.08 18.44 -12.63
N ILE A 412 8.34 18.50 -12.19
CA ILE A 412 9.44 19.00 -13.02
C ILE A 412 10.13 17.88 -13.83
N LEU A 413 9.77 16.62 -13.59
CA LEU A 413 10.22 15.49 -14.41
C LEU A 413 9.23 15.28 -15.56
N HIS A 414 9.68 15.40 -16.81
CA HIS A 414 8.89 15.08 -18.00
C HIS A 414 9.41 13.83 -18.70
N LEU A 415 9.31 12.68 -18.02
CA LEU A 415 9.67 11.39 -18.60
C LEU A 415 8.48 10.83 -19.39
N SER A 416 8.72 10.46 -20.64
CA SER A 416 7.67 10.03 -21.56
C SER A 416 7.31 8.54 -21.42
N THR A 417 6.00 8.30 -21.46
CA THR A 417 5.35 7.01 -21.73
C THR A 417 5.64 6.55 -23.17
N ASP A 418 5.19 5.35 -23.51
CA ASP A 418 5.20 4.87 -24.90
C ASP A 418 4.11 5.55 -25.74
N TRP A 419 4.14 5.34 -27.05
CA TRP A 419 3.18 5.97 -27.96
C TRP A 419 1.76 5.43 -27.76
N GLU A 420 0.81 6.32 -27.48
CA GLU A 420 -0.62 6.05 -27.50
C GLU A 420 -1.24 6.61 -28.78
N ILE A 421 -1.98 5.78 -29.53
CA ILE A 421 -2.73 6.25 -30.71
C ILE A 421 -4.05 6.85 -30.24
N ILE A 422 -4.16 8.18 -30.32
CA ILE A 422 -5.36 8.92 -29.91
C ILE A 422 -6.30 9.24 -31.08
N LYS A 423 -5.80 9.10 -32.31
CA LYS A 423 -6.60 9.16 -33.54
C LYS A 423 -6.05 8.15 -34.54
N GLN A 424 -6.86 7.19 -34.96
CA GLN A 424 -6.49 6.28 -36.04
C GLN A 424 -6.40 7.04 -37.38
N PRO A 425 -5.43 6.74 -38.26
CA PRO A 425 -5.44 7.26 -39.62
C PRO A 425 -6.61 6.68 -40.42
N THR A 426 -7.06 7.42 -41.42
CA THR A 426 -8.07 6.97 -42.40
C THR A 426 -7.50 7.15 -43.81
N GLU A 427 -8.25 6.75 -44.85
CA GLU A 427 -7.85 6.99 -46.25
C GLU A 427 -7.55 8.47 -46.53
N THR A 428 -8.34 9.39 -45.96
CA THR A 428 -8.27 10.81 -46.30
C THR A 428 -7.70 11.69 -45.18
N GLU A 429 -7.52 11.14 -43.99
CA GLU A 429 -7.03 11.89 -42.83
C GLU A 429 -5.88 11.19 -42.14
N GLU A 430 -4.86 11.97 -41.78
CA GLU A 430 -3.80 11.52 -40.89
C GLU A 430 -4.34 11.11 -39.51
N GLY A 431 -3.69 10.11 -38.92
CA GLY A 431 -3.86 9.73 -37.53
C GLY A 431 -2.93 10.54 -36.62
N LEU A 432 -3.03 10.30 -35.32
CA LEU A 432 -2.24 10.98 -34.31
C LEU A 432 -1.88 10.00 -33.20
N LYS A 433 -0.60 9.95 -32.87
CA LYS A 433 -0.09 9.30 -31.67
C LYS A 433 0.61 10.31 -30.77
N VAL A 434 0.53 10.09 -29.47
CA VAL A 434 1.04 10.98 -28.43
C VAL A 434 1.81 10.17 -27.39
N LYS A 435 2.87 10.75 -26.82
CA LYS A 435 3.47 10.31 -25.55
C LYS A 435 3.07 11.28 -24.47
N TYR A 436 2.64 10.74 -23.34
CA TYR A 436 2.33 11.50 -22.13
C TYR A 436 3.47 11.43 -21.12
N CYS A 437 3.55 12.40 -20.22
CA CYS A 437 4.44 12.39 -19.07
C CYS A 437 3.93 11.42 -18.00
N PHE A 438 4.79 10.58 -17.44
CA PHE A 438 4.45 9.68 -16.33
C PHE A 438 3.87 10.40 -15.10
N PHE A 439 4.30 11.64 -14.85
CA PHE A 439 4.06 12.33 -13.59
C PHE A 439 2.88 13.30 -13.61
N CYS A 440 2.74 14.05 -14.70
CA CYS A 440 1.70 15.08 -14.85
C CYS A 440 0.64 14.77 -15.91
N ALA A 441 0.82 13.69 -16.70
CA ALA A 441 -0.03 13.34 -17.83
C ALA A 441 -0.09 14.41 -18.95
N ASP A 442 0.81 15.40 -18.94
CA ASP A 442 0.95 16.34 -20.05
C ASP A 442 1.52 15.64 -21.29
N VAL A 443 1.17 16.12 -22.47
CA VAL A 443 1.75 15.68 -23.76
C VAL A 443 3.23 16.07 -23.78
N VAL A 444 4.11 15.07 -23.89
CA VAL A 444 5.56 15.26 -24.01
C VAL A 444 5.98 15.26 -25.48
N GLU A 445 5.34 14.43 -26.30
CA GLU A 445 5.66 14.30 -27.72
C GLU A 445 4.38 13.96 -28.50
N GLU A 446 4.22 14.55 -29.69
CA GLU A 446 3.16 14.21 -30.62
C GLU A 446 3.74 13.88 -32.00
N GLN A 447 3.14 12.91 -32.70
CA GLN A 447 3.54 12.55 -34.04
C GLN A 447 2.31 12.19 -34.89
N THR A 448 2.22 12.77 -36.07
CA THR A 448 1.19 12.40 -37.05
C THR A 448 1.47 11.03 -37.65
N ILE A 449 0.41 10.28 -37.88
CA ILE A 449 0.45 9.01 -38.60
C ILE A 449 -0.05 9.30 -40.01
N PRO A 450 0.74 9.00 -41.08
CA PRO A 450 0.31 9.28 -42.45
C PRO A 450 -1.04 8.67 -42.78
N SER A 451 -1.76 9.29 -43.72
CA SER A 451 -3.04 8.77 -44.20
C SER A 451 -2.87 7.42 -44.88
N LEU A 452 -3.90 6.58 -44.87
CA LEU A 452 -3.83 5.27 -45.55
C LEU A 452 -3.67 5.43 -47.08
N SER A 453 -4.01 6.59 -47.65
CA SER A 453 -3.79 6.86 -49.09
C SER A 453 -2.31 6.95 -49.49
N ASP A 454 -1.41 7.15 -48.53
CA ASP A 454 0.04 7.17 -48.75
C ASP A 454 0.63 5.75 -48.90
N PHE A 455 -0.18 4.70 -48.67
CA PHE A 455 0.22 3.29 -48.74
C PHE A 455 -0.52 2.53 -49.83
N VAL A 456 0.11 1.49 -50.38
CA VAL A 456 -0.60 0.50 -51.20
C VAL A 456 -1.35 -0.44 -50.25
N LEU A 457 -2.65 -0.21 -50.04
CA LEU A 457 -3.49 -1.06 -49.18
C LEU A 457 -3.38 -2.53 -49.59
N GLY A 458 -3.03 -3.39 -48.63
CA GLY A 458 -2.82 -4.83 -48.83
C GLY A 458 -1.46 -5.22 -49.39
N ASP A 459 -0.49 -4.32 -49.38
CA ASP A 459 0.93 -4.60 -49.60
C ASP A 459 1.57 -4.96 -48.25
N ALA A 460 1.66 -6.26 -47.97
CA ALA A 460 2.19 -6.79 -46.72
C ALA A 460 3.73 -6.90 -46.75
N ASN A 461 4.30 -7.03 -47.95
CA ASN A 461 5.74 -7.27 -48.14
C ASN A 461 6.54 -5.99 -48.52
N GLY A 462 5.84 -4.87 -48.75
CA GLY A 462 6.41 -3.57 -49.08
C GLY A 462 6.93 -3.45 -50.51
N ASP A 463 6.49 -4.29 -51.44
CA ASP A 463 6.97 -4.31 -52.83
C ASP A 463 6.24 -3.33 -53.77
N GLY A 464 5.30 -2.56 -53.21
CA GLY A 464 4.47 -1.60 -53.91
C GLY A 464 3.28 -2.21 -54.63
N LYS A 465 2.94 -3.48 -54.35
CA LYS A 465 1.80 -4.19 -54.93
C LYS A 465 0.97 -4.87 -53.85
N SER A 466 -0.28 -5.12 -54.18
CA SER A 466 -1.16 -5.96 -53.36
C SER A 466 -1.55 -7.18 -54.19
N ASP A 467 -0.92 -8.31 -53.90
CA ASP A 467 -1.06 -9.55 -54.63
C ASP A 467 -1.14 -10.81 -53.73
N THR A 468 -1.06 -12.00 -54.33
CA THR A 468 -1.17 -13.26 -53.60
C THR A 468 -0.01 -13.55 -52.64
N VAL A 469 1.15 -12.91 -52.84
CA VAL A 469 2.29 -12.97 -51.92
C VAL A 469 1.93 -12.30 -50.61
N ASP A 470 1.29 -11.12 -50.67
CA ASP A 470 0.84 -10.40 -49.47
C ASP A 470 -0.18 -11.18 -48.65
N LEU A 471 -1.05 -11.93 -49.36
CA LEU A 471 -2.00 -12.83 -48.72
C LEU A 471 -1.31 -13.96 -47.94
N ALA A 472 -0.15 -14.44 -48.41
CA ALA A 472 0.63 -15.45 -47.71
C ALA A 472 1.35 -14.85 -46.49
N VAL A 473 1.91 -13.65 -46.63
CA VAL A 473 2.57 -12.91 -45.54
C VAL A 473 1.58 -12.59 -44.42
N LEU A 474 0.37 -12.11 -44.75
CA LEU A 474 -0.68 -11.84 -43.76
C LEU A 474 -1.10 -13.09 -42.98
N LYS A 475 -1.26 -14.24 -43.67
CA LYS A 475 -1.60 -15.51 -42.99
C LYS A 475 -0.51 -15.96 -42.03
N LEU A 476 0.75 -15.80 -42.41
CA LEU A 476 1.89 -16.19 -41.58
C LEU A 476 1.98 -15.29 -40.34
N ALA A 477 1.82 -13.97 -40.51
CA ALA A 477 1.80 -13.02 -39.40
C ALA A 477 0.65 -13.31 -38.42
N LEU A 478 -0.58 -13.55 -38.92
CA LEU A 478 -1.73 -13.91 -38.08
C LEU A 478 -1.58 -15.27 -37.37
N ALA A 479 -0.73 -16.17 -37.90
CA ALA A 479 -0.37 -17.42 -37.27
C ALA A 479 0.82 -17.29 -36.28
N GLY A 480 1.36 -16.08 -36.08
CA GLY A 480 2.53 -15.83 -35.24
C GLY A 480 3.86 -16.30 -35.86
N LEU A 481 3.91 -16.51 -37.17
CA LEU A 481 5.04 -17.07 -37.92
C LEU A 481 5.66 -16.06 -38.91
N GLY A 482 5.43 -14.76 -38.74
CA GLY A 482 5.89 -13.70 -39.65
C GLY A 482 6.26 -12.39 -38.94
N GLU A 483 6.75 -11.41 -39.70
CA GLU A 483 7.07 -10.07 -39.20
C GLU A 483 5.81 -9.27 -38.81
N GLN A 484 6.01 -8.23 -37.99
CA GLN A 484 4.93 -7.32 -37.61
C GLN A 484 4.48 -6.51 -38.83
N LEU A 485 3.18 -6.60 -39.13
CA LEU A 485 2.61 -5.97 -40.31
C LEU A 485 2.36 -4.48 -40.08
N GLY A 486 2.57 -3.69 -41.14
CA GLY A 486 2.30 -2.25 -41.15
C GLY A 486 0.82 -1.93 -41.33
N LEU A 487 0.49 -0.63 -41.18
CA LEU A 487 -0.86 -0.08 -41.35
C LEU A 487 -1.48 -0.33 -42.74
N SER A 488 -0.67 -0.65 -43.75
CA SER A 488 -1.16 -1.08 -45.07
C SER A 488 -2.04 -2.33 -45.01
N MET A 489 -1.99 -3.08 -43.90
CA MET A 489 -2.70 -4.34 -43.69
C MET A 489 -3.95 -4.24 -42.83
N ASP A 490 -4.28 -3.06 -42.28
CA ASP A 490 -5.55 -2.78 -41.59
C ASP A 490 -6.58 -2.27 -42.62
N PHE A 491 -7.28 -3.22 -43.24
CA PHE A 491 -8.18 -3.00 -44.38
C PHE A 491 -9.51 -2.36 -43.99
N ASP A 492 -9.99 -2.62 -42.77
CA ASP A 492 -11.24 -2.04 -42.26
C ASP A 492 -11.01 -0.82 -41.36
N ALA A 493 -9.75 -0.40 -41.20
CA ALA A 493 -9.31 0.75 -40.42
C ALA A 493 -9.79 0.69 -38.96
N ASN A 494 -9.91 -0.51 -38.40
CA ASN A 494 -10.39 -0.71 -37.03
C ASN A 494 -9.26 -0.61 -35.98
N GLY A 495 -8.01 -0.40 -36.43
CA GLY A 495 -6.82 -0.29 -35.60
C GLY A 495 -6.21 -1.65 -35.22
N LYS A 496 -6.67 -2.75 -35.82
CA LYS A 496 -6.16 -4.10 -35.59
C LYS A 496 -5.95 -4.79 -36.94
N ILE A 497 -4.92 -5.62 -37.00
CA ILE A 497 -4.66 -6.48 -38.15
C ILE A 497 -5.08 -7.90 -37.75
N ASP A 498 -6.22 -8.35 -38.26
CA ASP A 498 -6.85 -9.60 -37.87
C ASP A 498 -7.44 -10.38 -39.07
N THR A 499 -8.28 -11.36 -38.76
CA THR A 499 -8.90 -12.23 -39.77
C THR A 499 -9.87 -11.51 -40.70
N VAL A 500 -10.41 -10.35 -40.29
CA VAL A 500 -11.26 -9.48 -41.10
C VAL A 500 -10.45 -8.88 -42.24
N ASP A 501 -9.25 -8.38 -41.97
CA ASP A 501 -8.34 -7.85 -42.99
C ASP A 501 -7.92 -8.93 -43.99
N LEU A 502 -7.70 -10.15 -43.48
CA LEU A 502 -7.41 -11.30 -44.32
C LEU A 502 -8.57 -11.65 -45.25
N ALA A 503 -9.82 -11.48 -44.80
CA ALA A 503 -10.99 -11.68 -45.65
C ALA A 503 -11.09 -10.57 -46.70
N ASN A 504 -10.86 -9.31 -46.31
CA ASN A 504 -10.92 -8.16 -47.19
C ASN A 504 -9.86 -8.22 -48.31
N LEU A 505 -8.62 -8.58 -47.97
CA LEU A 505 -7.56 -8.79 -48.96
C LEU A 505 -7.92 -9.90 -49.96
N LYS A 506 -8.50 -11.02 -49.50
CA LYS A 506 -8.97 -12.08 -50.41
C LYS A 506 -10.05 -11.59 -51.37
N LEU A 507 -11.02 -10.82 -50.88
CA LEU A 507 -12.10 -10.28 -51.69
C LEU A 507 -11.56 -9.31 -52.75
N LYS A 508 -10.62 -8.43 -52.36
CA LYS A 508 -9.94 -7.52 -53.27
C LYS A 508 -9.20 -8.28 -54.37
N LEU A 509 -8.39 -9.29 -54.02
CA LEU A 509 -7.64 -10.10 -54.98
C LEU A 509 -8.54 -10.92 -55.91
N ALA A 510 -9.76 -11.26 -55.47
CA ALA A 510 -10.77 -11.91 -56.28
C ALA A 510 -11.55 -10.95 -57.20
N GLY A 511 -11.29 -9.64 -57.13
CA GLY A 511 -12.03 -8.62 -57.88
C GLY A 511 -13.46 -8.39 -57.36
N LEU A 512 -13.72 -8.73 -56.10
CA LEU A 512 -15.03 -8.72 -55.46
C LEU A 512 -15.17 -7.61 -54.40
N SER A 513 -14.35 -6.56 -54.45
CA SER A 513 -14.43 -5.47 -53.46
C SER A 513 -15.83 -4.86 -53.42
N GLU A 514 -16.43 -4.78 -52.24
CA GLU A 514 -17.67 -4.02 -52.05
C GLU A 514 -17.45 -2.55 -52.44
N LYS A 515 -18.48 -1.98 -53.05
CA LYS A 515 -18.51 -0.61 -53.56
C LYS A 515 -18.81 0.40 -52.48
#